data_AF-A0A9D4SFM7-F1
#
_entry.id   AF-A0A9D4SFM7-F1
#
_cell.length_a   1.000
_cell.length_b   1.000
_cell.length_c   1.000
_cell.angle_alpha   90.00
_cell.angle_beta   90.00
_cell.angle_gamma   90.00
#
_symmetry.space_group_name_H-M   'P 1'
#
loop_
_entity.id
_entity.type
_entity.pdbx_description
1 polymer ?
#
loop_
_entity_poly.entity_id
_entity_poly.type
_entity_poly.pdbx_seq_one_letter_code
_entity_poly.pdbx_strand_id
1 'polypeptide(L)'
;MQQLSLKRSIYYRSDNENNENRPKNPLLIPVTIIGSKYDEYQNMDPEIKKQITRYLRTISYELGGQIIYHSNRSDTLTKRVNQAFESLAFDRLTFDQEDRSKPSVSTNIAKPILLPFGYDTVAKIGIESTSTMDQVRQQFEKIFPQIDLEQSYQSTMGDIDPRFDTNFAEPEIDKILEYKYMLLDGGGGGNKNRTK
;
A
#
# COMPACT_ATOMS: atom_id res chain seq x y z
N MET A 1 -7.26 -8.76 -22.93
CA MET A 1 -6.64 -8.41 -21.63
C MET A 1 -5.45 -7.45 -21.77
N GLN A 2 -4.42 -7.74 -22.57
CA GLN A 2 -3.27 -6.82 -22.75
C GLN A 2 -3.64 -5.42 -23.31
N GLN A 3 -4.55 -5.32 -24.27
CA GLN A 3 -4.95 -4.02 -24.83
C GLN A 3 -5.69 -3.10 -23.82
N LEU A 4 -6.35 -3.67 -22.81
CA LEU A 4 -7.06 -2.92 -21.77
C LEU A 4 -6.10 -2.42 -20.68
N SER A 5 -5.07 -3.21 -20.38
CA SER A 5 -3.96 -2.81 -19.51
C SER A 5 -3.18 -1.61 -20.11
N LEU A 6 -3.04 -1.58 -21.44
CA LEU A 6 -2.38 -0.49 -22.17
C LEU A 6 -3.19 0.82 -22.21
N LYS A 7 -4.53 0.73 -22.20
CA LYS A 7 -5.42 1.91 -22.14
C LYS A 7 -5.52 2.52 -20.74
N ARG A 8 -5.29 1.71 -19.71
CA ARG A 8 -5.35 2.09 -18.29
C ARG A 8 -4.02 2.54 -17.71
N SER A 9 -2.93 2.22 -18.39
CA SER A 9 -1.64 2.72 -18.01
C SER A 9 -1.53 4.17 -18.48
N ILE A 10 -0.91 5.00 -17.64
CA ILE A 10 -0.10 6.19 -17.91
C ILE A 10 0.30 6.48 -19.37
N TYR A 11 0.42 5.44 -20.21
CA TYR A 11 0.77 5.49 -21.62
C TYR A 11 -0.31 6.10 -22.52
N TYR A 12 -1.59 6.14 -22.12
CA TYR A 12 -2.65 6.68 -23.00
C TYR A 12 -2.80 8.21 -22.95
N ARG A 13 -2.22 8.87 -21.94
CA ARG A 13 -2.44 10.31 -21.70
C ARG A 13 -1.25 11.22 -21.98
N SER A 14 -0.09 10.67 -22.32
CA SER A 14 0.99 11.53 -22.77
C SER A 14 0.68 11.97 -24.18
N ASP A 15 0.34 13.25 -24.32
CA ASP A 15 0.64 14.00 -25.53
C ASP A 15 2.04 13.60 -26.04
N ASN A 16 2.25 13.69 -27.36
CA ASN A 16 3.43 13.26 -28.12
C ASN A 16 4.79 13.86 -27.67
N GLU A 17 4.88 14.47 -26.48
CA GLU A 17 6.09 15.08 -25.95
C GLU A 17 6.73 14.23 -24.84
N ASN A 18 7.89 13.69 -25.18
CA ASN A 18 8.93 13.15 -24.30
C ASN A 18 8.64 11.83 -23.56
N ASN A 19 9.00 10.75 -24.24
CA ASN A 19 9.10 9.37 -23.72
C ASN A 19 10.00 9.22 -22.47
N GLU A 20 10.87 10.20 -22.18
CA GLU A 20 11.85 10.18 -21.09
C GLU A 20 11.23 10.37 -19.69
N ASN A 21 10.01 10.90 -19.60
CA ASN A 21 9.32 11.18 -18.32
C ASN A 21 8.31 10.09 -17.96
N ARG A 22 8.50 8.85 -18.42
CA ARG A 22 7.65 7.71 -18.06
C ARG A 22 8.23 6.98 -16.85
N PRO A 23 7.39 6.47 -15.94
CA PRO A 23 7.89 5.60 -14.89
C PRO A 23 8.48 4.34 -15.52
N LYS A 24 9.58 3.87 -14.93
CA LYS A 24 10.43 2.86 -15.56
C LYS A 24 9.78 1.47 -15.54
N ASN A 25 8.95 1.20 -14.53
CA ASN A 25 8.30 -0.10 -14.36
C ASN A 25 6.91 0.01 -13.70
N PRO A 26 5.89 0.48 -14.42
CA PRO A 26 4.57 0.59 -13.86
C PRO A 26 3.86 -0.76 -13.75
N LEU A 27 2.87 -0.84 -12.86
CA LEU A 27 2.08 -2.05 -12.72
C LEU A 27 1.21 -2.29 -13.95
N LEU A 28 1.09 -3.56 -14.35
CA LEU A 28 0.23 -3.97 -15.47
C LEU A 28 -1.26 -3.98 -15.11
N ILE A 29 -1.57 -3.80 -13.82
CA ILE A 29 -2.92 -3.72 -13.27
C ILE A 29 -3.21 -2.28 -12.85
N PRO A 30 -4.44 -1.77 -13.06
CA PRO A 30 -4.80 -0.43 -12.61
C PRO A 30 -4.81 -0.37 -11.08
N VAL A 31 -4.09 0.61 -10.51
CA VAL A 31 -4.02 0.82 -9.06
C VAL A 31 -4.63 2.16 -8.67
N THR A 32 -5.44 2.14 -7.62
CA THR A 32 -6.02 3.35 -7.02
C THR A 32 -5.62 3.40 -5.55
N ILE A 33 -4.96 4.49 -5.16
CA ILE A 33 -4.58 4.76 -3.77
C ILE A 33 -5.67 5.65 -3.16
N ILE A 34 -6.30 5.16 -2.08
CA ILE A 34 -7.36 5.89 -1.38
C ILE A 34 -6.81 6.41 -0.04
N GLY A 35 -6.68 7.73 0.08
CA GLY A 35 -6.34 8.39 1.34
C GLY A 35 -7.61 8.57 2.19
N SER A 36 -7.84 7.70 3.16
CA SER A 36 -9.00 7.79 4.05
C SER A 36 -8.82 8.87 5.14
N LYS A 37 -9.89 9.15 5.90
CA LYS A 37 -9.89 10.12 7.01
C LYS A 37 -9.36 11.50 6.62
N TYR A 38 -9.80 12.02 5.47
CA TYR A 38 -9.42 13.37 5.02
C TYR A 38 -9.72 14.45 6.06
N ASP A 39 -10.73 14.22 6.92
CA ASP A 39 -11.08 15.09 8.02
C ASP A 39 -10.03 15.19 9.13
N GLU A 40 -9.21 14.16 9.32
CA GLU A 40 -8.01 14.22 10.18
C GLU A 40 -6.86 14.89 9.42
N TYR A 41 -6.64 14.49 8.16
CA TYR A 41 -5.59 15.06 7.31
C TYR A 41 -5.68 16.59 7.20
N GLN A 42 -6.87 17.16 6.99
CA GLN A 42 -7.04 18.61 6.85
C GLN A 42 -6.53 19.40 8.08
N ASN A 43 -6.60 18.80 9.27
CA ASN A 43 -6.19 19.41 10.53
C ASN A 43 -4.71 19.24 10.85
N MET A 44 -3.97 18.46 10.06
CA MET A 44 -2.53 18.28 10.23
C MET A 44 -1.75 19.53 9.83
N ASP A 45 -0.51 19.63 10.31
CA ASP A 45 0.40 20.71 9.95
C ASP A 45 0.65 20.75 8.43
N PRO A 46 0.71 21.94 7.81
CA PRO A 46 0.94 22.08 6.37
C PRO A 46 2.23 21.40 5.88
N GLU A 47 3.30 21.42 6.68
CA GLU A 47 4.56 20.76 6.31
C GLU A 47 4.40 19.24 6.30
N ILE A 48 3.73 18.67 7.30
CA ILE A 48 3.40 17.24 7.36
C ILE A 48 2.54 16.85 6.15
N LYS A 49 1.48 17.63 5.86
CA LYS A 49 0.61 17.42 4.69
C LYS A 49 1.39 17.42 3.38
N LYS A 50 2.34 18.35 3.23
CA LYS A 50 3.20 18.46 2.04
C LYS A 50 4.04 17.20 1.86
N GLN A 51 4.66 16.69 2.92
CA GLN A 51 5.50 15.49 2.85
C GLN A 51 4.67 14.24 2.51
N ILE A 52 3.52 14.05 3.16
CA ILE A 52 2.58 12.95 2.86
C ILE A 52 2.14 13.00 1.40
N THR A 53 1.68 14.18 0.94
CA THR A 53 1.15 14.36 -0.41
C THR A 53 2.23 14.15 -1.45
N ARG A 54 3.44 14.65 -1.22
CA ARG A 54 4.60 14.44 -2.09
C ARG A 54 4.89 12.95 -2.21
N TYR A 55 5.00 12.24 -1.10
CA TYR A 55 5.30 10.81 -1.09
C TYR A 55 4.23 9.96 -1.81
N LEU A 56 2.94 10.18 -1.51
CA LEU A 56 1.86 9.45 -2.16
C LEU A 56 1.81 9.71 -3.66
N ARG A 57 2.01 10.96 -4.10
CA ARG A 57 2.10 11.33 -5.53
C ARG A 57 3.26 10.63 -6.23
N THR A 58 4.42 10.55 -5.58
CA THR A 58 5.59 9.82 -6.07
C THR A 58 5.30 8.34 -6.28
N ILE A 59 4.69 7.68 -5.28
CA ILE A 59 4.29 6.26 -5.40
C ILE A 59 3.28 6.07 -6.53
N SER A 60 2.24 6.90 -6.59
CA SER A 60 1.22 6.78 -7.63
C SER A 60 1.81 6.98 -9.02
N TYR A 61 2.75 7.91 -9.19
CA TYR A 61 3.46 8.11 -10.45
C TYR A 61 4.24 6.85 -10.84
N GLU A 62 5.03 6.27 -9.93
CA GLU A 62 5.85 5.08 -10.20
C GLU A 62 4.99 3.85 -10.54
N LEU A 63 3.92 3.62 -9.77
CA LEU A 63 2.99 2.51 -10.01
C LEU A 63 2.10 2.73 -11.24
N GLY A 64 2.00 3.97 -11.73
CA GLY A 64 1.03 4.33 -12.75
C GLY A 64 -0.41 4.39 -12.28
N GLY A 65 -0.61 4.63 -10.99
CA GLY A 65 -1.93 4.68 -10.36
C GLY A 65 -2.59 6.05 -10.38
N GLN A 66 -3.74 6.11 -9.72
CA GLN A 66 -4.46 7.34 -9.38
C GLN A 66 -4.56 7.49 -7.84
N ILE A 67 -4.76 8.72 -7.36
CA ILE A 67 -4.93 9.03 -5.93
C ILE A 67 -6.26 9.74 -5.69
N ILE A 68 -6.99 9.31 -4.67
CA ILE A 68 -8.26 9.93 -4.27
C ILE A 68 -8.31 10.04 -2.75
N TYR A 69 -8.58 11.23 -2.24
CA TYR A 69 -8.82 11.44 -0.81
C TYR A 69 -10.30 11.29 -0.47
N HIS A 70 -10.57 10.67 0.67
CA HIS A 70 -11.88 10.27 1.15
C HIS A 70 -12.06 10.64 2.62
N SER A 71 -13.27 11.07 2.99
CA SER A 71 -13.73 11.14 4.38
C SER A 71 -15.19 10.71 4.43
N ASN A 72 -15.54 9.96 5.48
CA ASN A 72 -16.91 9.57 5.76
C ASN A 72 -17.82 10.75 6.15
N ARG A 73 -17.25 11.94 6.39
CA ARG A 73 -17.98 13.18 6.67
C ARG A 73 -18.40 13.94 5.41
N SER A 74 -18.03 13.46 4.21
CA SER A 74 -18.30 14.15 2.96
C SER A 74 -18.84 13.21 1.88
N ASP A 75 -20.15 13.27 1.65
CA ASP A 75 -20.83 12.51 0.59
C ASP A 75 -20.22 12.75 -0.79
N THR A 76 -19.76 13.97 -1.05
CA THR A 76 -19.08 14.32 -2.31
C THR A 76 -17.80 13.52 -2.50
N LEU A 77 -17.00 13.30 -1.44
CA LEU A 77 -15.79 12.50 -1.52
C LEU A 77 -16.10 11.01 -1.62
N THR A 78 -17.13 10.53 -0.91
CA THR A 78 -17.60 9.14 -1.03
C THR A 78 -18.07 8.83 -2.45
N LYS A 79 -18.83 9.74 -3.10
CA LYS A 79 -19.24 9.59 -4.50
C LYS A 79 -18.06 9.46 -5.46
N ARG A 80 -16.98 10.23 -5.25
CA ARG A 80 -15.76 10.14 -6.09
C ARG A 80 -15.08 8.77 -5.97
N VAL A 81 -15.04 8.21 -4.77
CA VAL A 81 -14.49 6.87 -4.54
C VAL A 81 -15.36 5.81 -5.22
N ASN A 82 -16.69 5.88 -5.10
CA ASN A 82 -17.59 4.96 -5.77
C ASN A 82 -17.45 5.04 -7.30
N GLN A 83 -17.37 6.25 -7.85
CA GLN A 83 -17.14 6.46 -9.28
C GLN A 83 -15.79 5.86 -9.72
N ALA A 84 -14.75 5.93 -8.89
CA ALA A 84 -13.47 5.29 -9.18
C ALA A 84 -13.58 3.76 -9.15
N PHE A 85 -14.34 3.17 -8.22
CA PHE A 85 -14.62 1.74 -8.22
C PHE A 85 -15.40 1.29 -9.45
N GLU A 86 -16.44 2.03 -9.84
CA GLU A 86 -17.21 1.77 -11.06
C GLU A 86 -16.33 1.82 -12.32
N SER A 87 -15.44 2.81 -12.39
CA SER A 87 -14.45 2.93 -13.47
C SER A 87 -13.50 1.73 -13.55
N LEU A 88 -13.07 1.21 -12.39
CA LEU A 88 -12.24 0.01 -12.32
C LEU A 88 -13.03 -1.26 -12.66
N ALA A 89 -14.28 -1.37 -12.22
CA ALA A 89 -15.12 -2.56 -12.39
C ALA A 89 -15.64 -2.72 -13.83
N PHE A 90 -16.00 -1.63 -14.50
CA PHE A 90 -16.65 -1.66 -15.81
C PHE A 90 -15.76 -1.22 -16.97
N ASP A 91 -14.43 -1.18 -16.77
CA ASP A 91 -13.47 -0.80 -17.82
C ASP A 91 -13.75 0.57 -18.47
N ARG A 92 -14.38 1.48 -17.71
CA ARG A 92 -14.60 2.88 -18.11
C ARG A 92 -13.45 3.72 -17.61
N LEU A 93 -12.87 4.59 -18.43
CA LEU A 93 -11.96 5.61 -17.91
C LEU A 93 -12.78 6.61 -17.06
N THR A 94 -12.23 7.09 -15.94
CA THR A 94 -12.88 8.13 -15.11
C THR A 94 -13.11 9.43 -15.89
N PHE A 95 -12.45 9.58 -17.04
CA PHE A 95 -12.64 10.60 -18.05
C PHE A 95 -12.59 9.91 -19.42
N ASP A 96 -13.63 10.05 -20.21
CA ASP A 96 -13.60 9.59 -21.60
C ASP A 96 -12.75 10.59 -22.42
N GLN A 97 -11.86 10.09 -23.26
CA GLN A 97 -11.05 10.96 -24.13
C GLN A 97 -11.92 11.58 -25.24
N GLU A 98 -13.01 10.90 -25.61
CA GLU A 98 -13.98 11.42 -26.59
C GLU A 98 -14.86 12.51 -25.99
N ASP A 99 -15.11 12.44 -24.68
CA ASP A 99 -15.91 13.40 -23.95
C ASP A 99 -14.97 14.49 -23.39
N ARG A 100 -14.86 15.61 -24.14
CA ARG A 100 -13.91 16.74 -23.99
C ARG A 100 -13.80 17.40 -22.58
N SER A 101 -14.41 16.84 -21.55
CA SER A 101 -14.24 17.25 -20.18
C SER A 101 -12.82 16.94 -19.68
N LYS A 102 -12.05 17.98 -19.34
CA LYS A 102 -10.78 17.80 -18.63
C LYS A 102 -11.10 17.14 -17.28
N PRO A 103 -10.41 16.06 -16.88
CA PRO A 103 -10.67 15.45 -15.59
C PRO A 103 -10.37 16.46 -14.48
N SER A 104 -11.22 16.46 -13.46
CA SER A 104 -11.00 17.28 -12.27
C SER A 104 -9.71 16.83 -11.59
N VAL A 105 -8.73 17.74 -11.48
CA VAL A 105 -7.46 17.47 -10.78
C VAL A 105 -7.28 18.45 -9.64
N SER A 106 -6.94 17.92 -8.47
CA SER A 106 -6.62 18.68 -7.27
C SER A 106 -5.34 18.12 -6.65
N THR A 107 -4.26 18.90 -6.73
CA THR A 107 -2.95 18.56 -6.13
C THR A 107 -2.60 19.46 -4.94
N ASN A 108 -3.47 20.42 -4.60
CA ASN A 108 -3.24 21.36 -3.52
C ASN A 108 -3.50 20.68 -2.17
N ILE A 109 -2.53 20.76 -1.25
CA ILE A 109 -2.61 20.21 0.12
C ILE A 109 -3.76 20.79 0.96
N ALA A 110 -4.28 21.97 0.60
CA ALA A 110 -5.43 22.60 1.26
C ALA A 110 -6.77 22.01 0.80
N LYS A 111 -6.79 21.19 -0.25
CA LYS A 111 -7.98 20.55 -0.79
C LYS A 111 -7.82 19.03 -0.78
N PRO A 112 -8.93 18.26 -0.86
CA PRO A 112 -8.84 16.82 -1.08
C PRO A 112 -8.07 16.54 -2.37
N ILE A 113 -7.07 15.66 -2.28
CA ILE A 113 -6.28 15.27 -3.45
C ILE A 113 -7.14 14.41 -4.37
N LEU A 114 -7.11 14.75 -5.64
CA LEU A 114 -7.75 14.01 -6.72
C LEU A 114 -6.79 14.03 -7.91
N LEU A 115 -6.13 12.91 -8.14
CA LEU A 115 -5.10 12.76 -9.16
C LEU A 115 -5.48 11.58 -10.06
N PRO A 116 -6.02 11.83 -11.26
CA PRO A 116 -6.32 10.78 -12.23
C PRO A 116 -5.05 10.12 -12.79
N PHE A 117 -5.21 8.93 -13.37
CA PHE A 117 -4.16 8.21 -14.08
C PHE A 117 -3.42 9.11 -15.09
N GLY A 118 -2.08 9.04 -15.05
CA GLY A 118 -1.19 9.73 -15.99
C GLY A 118 -1.19 11.26 -15.94
N TYR A 119 -1.79 11.89 -14.92
CA TYR A 119 -1.76 13.35 -14.82
C TYR A 119 -0.47 13.90 -14.19
N ASP A 120 0.18 13.11 -13.33
CA ASP A 120 1.35 13.55 -12.61
C ASP A 120 2.65 13.36 -13.39
N THR A 121 3.65 14.18 -13.06
CA THR A 121 5.02 14.06 -13.59
C THR A 121 6.03 14.39 -12.50
N VAL A 122 7.25 13.89 -12.61
CA VAL A 122 8.36 14.18 -11.67
C VAL A 122 8.50 15.69 -11.42
N ALA A 123 8.41 16.49 -12.48
CA ALA A 123 8.42 17.96 -12.41
C ALA A 123 7.21 18.55 -11.65
N LYS A 124 5.98 18.04 -11.86
CA LYS A 124 4.78 18.49 -11.15
C LYS A 124 4.76 18.10 -9.67
N ILE A 125 5.53 17.07 -9.28
CA ILE A 125 5.67 16.64 -7.89
C ILE A 125 6.76 17.45 -7.17
N GLY A 126 7.70 18.05 -7.93
CA GLY A 126 8.86 18.73 -7.35
C GLY A 126 9.91 17.74 -6.83
N ILE A 127 10.11 16.67 -7.60
CA ILE A 127 11.23 15.74 -7.39
C ILE A 127 12.31 16.13 -8.40
N GLU A 128 13.57 16.13 -8.00
CA GLU A 128 14.67 16.34 -8.93
C GLU A 128 14.77 15.12 -9.85
N SER A 129 14.98 15.32 -11.16
CA SER A 129 15.00 14.21 -12.13
C SER A 129 16.04 13.12 -11.83
N THR A 130 17.04 13.44 -11.01
CA THR A 130 18.09 12.54 -10.53
C THR A 130 17.71 11.75 -9.28
N SER A 131 16.64 12.14 -8.57
CA SER A 131 16.23 11.47 -7.34
C SER A 131 15.51 10.16 -7.63
N THR A 132 16.13 9.05 -7.22
CA THR A 132 15.50 7.73 -7.25
C THR A 132 14.36 7.64 -6.23
N MET A 133 13.35 6.81 -6.51
CA MET A 133 12.28 6.45 -5.57
C MET A 133 12.79 6.12 -4.16
N ASP A 134 13.92 5.44 -4.06
CA ASP A 134 14.56 5.08 -2.79
C ASP A 134 14.94 6.31 -1.95
N GLN A 135 15.38 7.40 -2.60
CA GLN A 135 15.72 8.63 -1.88
C GLN A 135 14.48 9.30 -1.31
N VAL A 136 13.39 9.35 -2.08
CA VAL A 136 12.11 9.90 -1.63
C VAL A 136 11.53 9.06 -0.49
N ARG A 137 11.67 7.73 -0.57
CA ARG A 137 11.33 6.80 0.50
C ARG A 137 12.14 7.05 1.77
N GLN A 138 13.46 7.13 1.68
CA GLN A 138 14.32 7.41 2.84
C GLN A 138 14.01 8.76 3.49
N GLN A 139 13.68 9.80 2.71
CA GLN A 139 13.24 11.09 3.26
C GLN A 139 11.93 10.97 4.03
N PHE A 140 10.97 10.20 3.50
CA PHE A 140 9.70 9.96 4.15
C PHE A 140 9.86 9.15 5.45
N GLU A 141 10.66 8.09 5.43
CA GLU A 141 10.92 7.23 6.60
C GLU A 141 11.61 7.96 7.76
N LYS A 142 12.41 9.00 7.48
CA LYS A 142 13.00 9.86 8.52
C LYS A 142 11.96 10.66 9.29
N ILE A 143 10.84 11.02 8.64
CA ILE A 143 9.75 11.79 9.25
C ILE A 143 8.71 10.86 9.87
N PHE A 144 8.44 9.74 9.18
CA PHE A 144 7.48 8.71 9.58
C PHE A 144 8.22 7.38 9.74
N PRO A 145 8.83 7.13 10.91
CA PRO A 145 9.53 5.88 11.16
C PRO A 145 8.56 4.72 10.98
N GLN A 146 8.94 3.76 10.13
CA GLN A 146 8.14 2.57 9.90
C GLN A 146 8.22 1.70 11.14
N ILE A 147 7.05 1.27 11.62
CA ILE A 147 6.97 0.31 12.72
C ILE A 147 7.23 -1.07 12.12
N ASP A 148 8.12 -1.84 12.74
CA ASP A 148 8.26 -3.26 12.41
C ASP A 148 6.98 -3.99 12.82
N LEU A 149 6.21 -4.40 11.81
CA LEU A 149 4.91 -5.05 12.01
C LEU A 149 5.04 -6.33 12.82
N GLU A 150 6.11 -7.13 12.62
CA GLU A 150 6.32 -8.37 13.38
C GLU A 150 6.46 -8.10 14.87
N GLN A 151 7.24 -7.07 15.24
CA GLN A 151 7.38 -6.64 16.63
C GLN A 151 6.06 -6.08 17.20
N SER A 152 5.27 -5.37 16.38
CA SER A 152 3.98 -4.83 16.81
C SER A 152 2.91 -5.92 17.05
N TYR A 153 2.91 -6.99 16.24
CA TYR A 153 2.01 -8.12 16.42
C TYR A 153 2.38 -8.95 17.66
N GLN A 154 3.68 -9.17 17.89
CA GLN A 154 4.17 -9.80 19.13
C GLN A 154 3.84 -9.00 20.40
N SER A 155 3.63 -7.69 20.28
CA SER A 155 3.29 -6.83 21.42
C SER A 155 1.79 -6.79 21.72
N THR A 156 0.94 -7.18 20.77
CA THR A 156 -0.54 -7.10 20.87
C THR A 156 -1.19 -8.45 21.14
N MET A 157 -0.60 -9.54 20.65
CA MET A 157 -0.79 -10.84 21.28
C MET A 157 -0.01 -10.77 22.59
N GLY A 158 -0.66 -10.93 23.74
CA GLY A 158 0.08 -11.21 24.97
C GLY A 158 1.02 -12.39 24.74
N ASP A 159 2.01 -12.58 25.61
CA ASP A 159 2.97 -13.70 25.63
C ASP A 159 2.27 -15.06 25.93
N ILE A 160 1.15 -15.29 25.27
CA ILE A 160 0.32 -16.48 25.34
C ILE A 160 0.79 -17.33 24.17
N ASP A 161 1.71 -18.23 24.46
CA ASP A 161 2.05 -19.32 23.55
C ASP A 161 0.73 -20.03 23.17
N PRO A 162 0.35 -20.08 21.87
CA PRO A 162 -0.88 -20.72 21.40
C PRO A 162 -1.02 -22.16 21.89
N ARG A 163 0.11 -22.82 22.23
CA ARG A 163 0.13 -24.15 22.83
C ARG A 163 -0.58 -24.23 24.18
N PHE A 164 -0.63 -23.13 24.95
CA PHE A 164 -1.30 -23.07 26.25
C PHE A 164 -2.63 -22.31 26.20
N ASP A 165 -3.05 -21.82 25.04
CA ASP A 165 -4.35 -21.18 24.87
C ASP A 165 -5.44 -22.24 24.69
N THR A 166 -6.41 -22.24 25.62
CA THR A 166 -7.58 -23.12 25.58
C THR A 166 -8.42 -23.00 24.31
N ASN A 167 -8.39 -21.87 23.61
CA ASN A 167 -9.10 -21.68 22.34
C ASN A 167 -8.43 -22.41 21.17
N PHE A 168 -7.16 -22.79 21.32
CA PHE A 168 -6.35 -23.50 20.32
C PHE A 168 -5.97 -24.92 20.79
N ALA A 169 -6.59 -25.43 21.85
CA ALA A 169 -6.37 -26.78 22.32
C ALA A 169 -6.85 -27.80 21.26
N GLU A 170 -5.93 -28.63 20.78
CA GLU A 170 -6.18 -29.66 19.78
C GLU A 170 -5.85 -31.04 20.37
N PRO A 171 -6.84 -31.72 21.00
CA PRO A 171 -6.58 -32.90 21.84
C PRO A 171 -5.86 -34.05 21.14
N GLU A 172 -5.99 -34.15 19.82
CA GLU A 172 -5.31 -35.17 19.02
C GLU A 172 -3.84 -34.79 18.76
N ILE A 173 -3.56 -33.53 18.46
CA ILE A 173 -2.21 -33.01 18.25
C ILE A 173 -1.42 -33.00 19.56
N ASP A 174 -2.06 -32.59 20.66
CA ASP A 174 -1.45 -32.52 21.99
C ASP A 174 -0.96 -33.90 22.46
N LYS A 175 -1.74 -34.95 22.22
CA LYS A 175 -1.36 -36.35 22.53
C LYS A 175 -0.15 -36.82 21.71
N ILE A 176 -0.11 -36.49 20.42
CA ILE A 176 1.00 -36.87 19.54
C ILE A 176 2.28 -36.15 19.99
N LEU A 177 2.15 -34.88 20.36
CA LEU A 177 3.25 -34.07 20.85
C LEU A 177 3.78 -34.59 22.19
N GLU A 178 2.89 -34.94 23.12
CA GLU A 178 3.23 -35.58 24.40
C GLU A 178 3.99 -36.91 24.17
N TYR A 179 3.50 -37.76 23.27
CA TYR A 179 4.16 -39.01 22.91
C TYR A 179 5.57 -38.79 22.32
N LYS A 180 5.73 -37.76 21.46
CA LYS A 180 7.04 -37.37 20.93
C LYS A 180 8.01 -36.96 22.04
N TYR A 181 7.56 -36.18 23.03
CA TYR A 181 8.41 -35.80 24.17
C TYR A 181 8.78 -37.00 25.05
N MET A 182 7.85 -37.93 25.30
CA MET A 182 8.14 -39.17 26.03
C MET A 182 9.20 -40.04 25.33
N LEU A 183 9.15 -40.13 24.00
CA LEU A 183 10.15 -40.88 23.23
C LEU A 183 11.54 -40.23 23.28
N LEU A 184 11.60 -38.89 23.29
CA LEU A 184 12.85 -38.14 23.32
C LEU A 184 13.51 -38.17 24.71
N ASP A 185 12.72 -38.03 25.78
CA ASP A 185 13.23 -38.12 27.17
C ASP A 185 13.55 -39.57 27.58
N GLY A 186 12.89 -40.57 26.99
CA GLY A 186 13.18 -42.00 27.18
C GLY A 186 14.46 -42.49 26.49
N GLY A 187 15.04 -41.72 25.56
CA GLY A 187 16.22 -42.09 24.78
C GLY A 187 17.58 -41.80 25.44
N GLY A 188 17.60 -41.06 26.55
CA GLY A 188 18.84 -40.66 27.25
C GLY A 188 19.40 -41.67 28.25
N GLY A 189 18.73 -42.81 28.47
CA GLY A 189 19.08 -43.82 29.48
C GLY A 189 20.03 -44.92 29.02
N GLY A 190 20.94 -44.64 28.09
CA GLY A 190 21.85 -45.64 27.52
C GLY A 190 23.22 -45.67 28.19
N ASN A 191 23.44 -46.66 29.06
CA ASN A 191 24.73 -47.27 29.43
C ASN A 191 25.49 -46.71 30.67
N LYS A 192 25.00 -47.07 31.87
CA LYS A 192 25.89 -47.36 33.00
C LYS A 192 26.07 -48.87 33.12
N ASN A 193 27.34 -49.28 33.15
CA ASN A 193 27.89 -50.56 33.64
C ASN A 193 28.08 -51.73 32.65
N ARG A 194 29.32 -51.87 32.16
CA ARG A 194 30.04 -53.15 32.00
C ARG A 194 31.44 -52.95 32.57
N THR A 195 31.64 -53.29 33.83
CA THR A 195 32.28 -54.53 34.37
C THR A 195 33.78 -54.37 34.62
N LYS A 196 34.11 -54.65 35.89
CA LYS A 196 35.39 -55.02 36.53
C LYS A 196 36.56 -55.37 35.63
#